data_AF-A0A963UHY5-F1
#
_entry.id   AF-A0A963UHY5-F1
#
_cell.length_a   1.000
_cell.length_b   1.000
_cell.length_c   1.000
_cell.angle_alpha   90.00
_cell.angle_beta   90.00
_cell.angle_gamma   90.00
#
_symmetry.space_group_name_H-M   'P 1'
#
loop_
_entity.id
_entity.type
_entity.pdbx_description
1 polymer ?
#
loop_
_entity_poly.entity_id
_entity_poly.type
_entity_poly.pdbx_seq_one_letter_code
_entity_poly.pdbx_strand_id
1 'polypeptide(L)' 'MAAPLRKDDAREAATEARIAALGRPGGGFTAPARTDALARLTAMGLPTRRDEYWRWTDPAAFNAPEPAGGAALRVD' A
#
# COMPACT_ATOMS: atom_id res chain seq x y z
N MET A 1 15.64 -25.34 -2.80
CA MET A 1 14.59 -24.59 -3.50
C MET A 1 13.58 -24.15 -2.45
N ALA A 2 13.36 -22.84 -2.26
CA ALA A 2 12.35 -22.36 -1.32
C ALA A 2 10.94 -22.64 -1.87
N ALA A 3 10.01 -23.07 -1.02
CA ALA A 3 8.63 -23.27 -1.40
C ALA A 3 7.98 -21.93 -1.81
N PRO A 4 7.03 -21.92 -2.77
CA PRO A 4 6.34 -20.69 -3.16
C PRO A 4 5.47 -20.17 -2.01
N LEU A 5 5.47 -18.85 -1.82
CA LEU A 5 4.60 -18.15 -0.87
C LEU A 5 3.12 -18.34 -1.24
N ARG A 6 2.27 -18.46 -0.21
CA ARG A 6 0.82 -18.36 -0.42
C ARG A 6 0.47 -16.94 -0.87
N LYS A 7 -0.63 -16.80 -1.63
CA LYS A 7 -1.05 -15.50 -2.16
C LYS A 7 -1.31 -14.48 -1.05
N ASP A 8 -1.88 -14.91 0.07
CA ASP A 8 -2.18 -14.04 1.20
C ASP A 8 -0.89 -13.55 1.86
N ASP A 9 0.08 -14.44 2.06
CA ASP A 9 1.42 -14.09 2.57
C ASP A 9 2.12 -13.04 1.67
N ALA A 10 1.94 -13.15 0.34
CA ALA A 10 2.47 -12.16 -0.59
C ALA A 10 1.76 -10.80 -0.50
N ARG A 11 0.45 -10.79 -0.25
CA ARG A 11 -0.33 -9.54 -0.03
C ARG A 11 0.07 -8.88 1.29
N GLU A 12 0.20 -9.66 2.35
CA GLU A 12 0.64 -9.18 3.67
C GLU A 12 2.04 -8.56 3.58
N ALA A 13 3.00 -9.28 3.00
CA ALA A 13 4.37 -8.79 2.83
C ALA A 13 4.43 -7.50 1.99
N ALA A 14 3.66 -7.40 0.90
CA ALA A 14 3.58 -6.18 0.09
C ALA A 14 2.98 -5.01 0.89
N THR A 15 1.97 -5.28 1.71
CA THR A 15 1.31 -4.26 2.55
C THR A 15 2.26 -3.72 3.60
N GLU A 16 2.97 -4.60 4.30
CA GLU A 16 3.98 -4.24 5.29
C GLU A 16 5.12 -3.43 4.67
N ALA A 17 5.65 -3.88 3.53
CA ALA A 17 6.72 -3.19 2.82
C ALA A 17 6.30 -1.76 2.42
N ARG A 18 5.05 -1.60 1.95
CA ARG A 18 4.52 -0.27 1.59
C ARG A 18 4.37 0.63 2.81
N ILE A 19 3.83 0.12 3.91
CA ILE A 19 3.66 0.89 5.15
C ILE A 19 5.01 1.29 5.73
N ALA A 20 5.99 0.38 5.73
CA ALA A 20 7.33 0.63 6.27
C ALA A 20 8.06 1.75 5.51
N ALA A 21 7.83 1.87 4.20
CA ALA A 21 8.39 2.95 3.39
C ALA A 21 7.70 4.31 3.58
N LEU A 22 6.52 4.37 4.24
CA LEU A 22 5.84 5.63 4.52
C LEU A 22 6.49 6.34 5.73
N GLY A 23 7.08 7.51 5.51
CA GLY A 23 7.42 8.45 6.58
C GLY A 23 6.16 8.99 7.25
N ARG A 24 5.68 8.34 8.31
CA ARG A 24 4.44 8.74 9.00
C ARG A 24 4.70 9.89 9.98
N PRO A 25 4.03 11.05 9.84
CA PRO A 25 4.13 12.12 10.82
C PRO A 25 3.37 11.73 12.08
N GLY A 26 4.06 11.74 13.22
CA GLY A 26 3.47 11.55 14.54
C GLY A 26 2.79 12.82 15.06
N GLY A 27 1.75 12.63 15.89
CA GLY A 27 1.10 13.71 16.64
C GLY A 27 0.16 14.61 15.82
N GLY A 28 -0.28 15.70 16.46
CA GLY A 28 -1.26 16.65 15.92
C GLY A 28 -2.69 16.09 15.86
N PHE A 29 -3.63 16.92 15.42
CA PHE A 29 -5.05 16.57 15.39
C PHE A 29 -5.39 15.39 14.46
N THR A 30 -4.51 15.05 13.51
CA THR A 30 -4.69 13.92 12.58
C THR A 30 -4.18 12.59 13.11
N ALA A 31 -3.48 12.56 14.26
CA ALA A 31 -2.89 11.33 14.77
C ALA A 31 -3.91 10.19 14.99
N PRO A 32 -5.08 10.41 15.60
CA PRO A 32 -6.07 9.34 15.77
C PRO A 32 -6.55 8.79 14.42
N ALA A 33 -6.91 9.69 13.49
CA ALA A 33 -7.36 9.30 12.16
C ALA A 33 -6.30 8.52 11.37
N ARG A 34 -5.00 8.86 11.52
CA ARG A 34 -3.89 8.13 10.89
C ARG A 34 -3.66 6.76 11.52
N THR A 35 -3.96 6.59 12.81
CA THR A 35 -3.91 5.27 13.47
C THR A 35 -5.06 4.40 12.98
N ASP A 36 -6.28 4.93 12.90
CA ASP A 36 -7.44 4.19 12.40
C ASP A 36 -7.27 3.81 10.92
N ALA A 37 -6.73 4.73 10.11
CA ALA A 37 -6.41 4.46 8.71
C ALA A 37 -5.37 3.33 8.56
N LEU A 38 -4.34 3.32 9.41
CA LEU A 38 -3.35 2.24 9.40
C LEU A 38 -4.01 0.90 9.75
N ALA A 39 -4.83 0.85 10.81
CA ALA A 39 -5.49 -0.39 11.23
C ALA A 39 -6.37 -0.98 10.12
N ARG A 40 -7.16 -0.13 9.43
CA ARG A 40 -7.98 -0.57 8.29
C ARG A 40 -7.12 -1.06 7.13
N LEU A 41 -6.04 -0.35 6.79
CA LEU A 41 -5.17 -0.75 5.69
C LEU A 41 -4.49 -2.09 5.96
N THR A 42 -3.97 -2.30 7.18
CA THR A 42 -3.35 -3.57 7.57
C THR A 42 -4.36 -4.72 7.55
N ALA A 43 -5.59 -4.50 8.02
CA ALA A 43 -6.62 -5.54 8.03
C ALA A 43 -7.12 -5.92 6.61
N MET A 44 -7.21 -4.95 5.69
CA MET A 44 -7.67 -5.20 4.32
C MET A 44 -6.56 -5.71 3.38
N GLY A 45 -5.33 -5.23 3.59
CA GLY A 45 -4.21 -5.43 2.68
C GLY A 45 -4.27 -4.57 1.42
N LEU A 46 -3.17 -4.56 0.67
CA LEU A 46 -3.09 -3.88 -0.63
C LEU A 46 -3.92 -4.61 -1.71
N PRO A 47 -4.44 -3.85 -2.69
CA PRO A 47 -5.19 -4.43 -3.80
C PRO A 47 -4.32 -5.32 -4.69
N THR A 48 -4.94 -6.29 -5.33
CA THR A 48 -4.34 -7.23 -6.27
C THR A 48 -5.18 -7.29 -7.54
N ARG A 49 -4.59 -7.80 -8.64
CA ARG A 49 -5.29 -7.98 -9.92
C ARG A 49 -6.57 -8.81 -9.88
N ARG A 50 -6.81 -9.57 -8.80
CA ARG A 50 -8.04 -10.37 -8.65
C ARG A 50 -9.19 -9.61 -7.98
N ASP A 51 -8.94 -8.42 -7.43
CA ASP A 51 -9.98 -7.61 -6.83
C ASP A 51 -10.80 -6.94 -7.94
N GLU A 52 -12.12 -6.93 -7.82
CA GLU A 52 -13.06 -6.54 -8.89
C GLU A 52 -12.76 -5.15 -9.47
N TYR A 53 -12.53 -4.16 -8.59
CA TYR A 53 -12.21 -2.78 -8.98
C TYR A 53 -10.83 -2.62 -9.64
N TRP A 54 -9.97 -3.63 -9.55
CA TRP A 54 -8.61 -3.64 -10.11
C TRP A 54 -8.48 -4.51 -11.36
N ARG A 55 -9.60 -4.99 -11.92
CA ARG A 55 -9.59 -5.82 -13.12
C ARG A 55 -8.92 -5.13 -14.32
N TRP A 56 -9.04 -3.82 -14.43
CA TRP A 56 -8.61 -3.04 -15.60
C TRP A 56 -7.37 -2.17 -15.36
N THR A 57 -6.82 -2.19 -14.14
CA THR A 57 -5.67 -1.36 -13.75
C THR A 57 -4.66 -2.25 -13.04
N ASP A 58 -3.39 -2.18 -13.41
CA ASP A 58 -2.34 -2.89 -12.67
C ASP A 58 -2.07 -2.20 -11.31
N PRO A 59 -2.39 -2.81 -10.16
CA PRO A 59 -2.09 -2.20 -8.87
C PRO A 59 -0.59 -2.22 -8.53
N ALA A 60 0.24 -3.02 -9.21
CA ALA A 60 1.63 -3.24 -8.81
C ALA A 60 2.45 -1.95 -8.77
N ALA A 61 2.27 -1.06 -9.75
CA ALA A 61 2.97 0.22 -9.80
C ALA A 61 2.55 1.17 -8.66
N PHE A 62 1.30 1.11 -8.22
CA PHE A 62 0.78 1.93 -7.11
C PHE A 62 1.11 1.37 -5.74
N ASN A 63 1.28 0.05 -5.66
CA ASN A 63 1.62 -0.69 -4.44
C ASN A 63 3.12 -0.74 -4.15
N ALA A 64 3.97 -0.32 -5.09
CA ALA A 64 5.41 -0.30 -4.91
C ALA A 64 5.78 0.47 -3.61
N PRO A 65 6.69 -0.05 -2.77
CA PRO A 65 7.04 0.60 -1.50
C PRO A 65 7.41 2.07 -1.66
N GLU A 66 8.21 2.34 -2.69
CA GLU A 66 8.52 3.68 -3.17
C GLU A 66 7.83 3.89 -4.52
N PRO A 67 7.07 5.00 -4.70
CA PRO A 67 6.45 5.29 -5.97
C PRO A 67 7.53 5.59 -7.02
N ALA A 68 7.36 5.04 -8.23
CA ALA A 68 8.17 5.49 -9.36
C ALA A 68 7.92 6.99 -9.58
N GLY A 69 8.99 7.81 -9.54
CA GLY A 69 8.90 9.25 -9.67
C GLY A 69 8.11 9.65 -10.92
N GLY A 70 6.89 10.18 -10.71
CA GLY A 70 6.06 10.76 -11.76
C GLY A 70 6.41 12.23 -11.97
N ALA A 71 6.07 12.78 -13.13
CA ALA A 71 6.11 14.23 -13.32
C ALA A 71 5.27 14.89 -12.22
N ALA A 72 5.87 15.77 -11.42
CA ALA A 72 5.14 16.53 -10.41
C ALA A 72 4.00 17.27 -11.11
N LEU A 73 2.79 17.17 -10.55
CA LEU A 73 1.64 17.91 -11.03
C LEU A 73 1.99 19.40 -10.95
N ARG A 74 2.19 20.04 -12.11
CA ARG A 74 2.33 21.49 -12.18
C ARG A 74 0.96 22.09 -12.00
N VAL A 75 0.84 22.97 -11.04
CA VAL A 75 -0.32 23.85 -10.86
C VAL A 75 0.17 25.22 -11.29
N ASP A 76 -0.37 25.71 -12.40
CA ASP A 76 -0.10 27.05 -12.93
C ASP A 76 -0.83 28.12 -12.09
#